data_AF-A0A9E6F2Q7-F1
#
_entry.id   AF-A0A9E6F2Q7-F1
#
_cell.length_a   1.000
_cell.length_b   1.000
_cell.length_c   1.000
_cell.angle_alpha   90.00
_cell.angle_beta   90.00
_cell.angle_gamma   90.00
#
_symmetry.space_group_name_H-M   'P 1'
#
loop_
_entity.id
_entity.type
_entity.pdbx_description
1 polymer ?
#
loop_
_entity_poly.entity_id
_entity_poly.type
_entity_poly.pdbx_seq_one_letter_code
_entity_poly.pdbx_strand_id
1 'polypeptide(L)' 'DKVRVYKGGSWNDRAYYLVAGTRRFLDQALATDYIGFRCAMTRVGSPVGGQ' A
#
# COMPACT_ATOMS: atom_id res chain seq x y z
N ASP A 1 -17.13 -5.45 8.23
CA ASP A 1 -16.91 -5.82 6.81
C ASP A 1 -16.33 -4.75 5.89
N LYS A 2 -15.93 -3.56 6.38
CA LYS A 2 -15.46 -2.45 5.50
C LYS A 2 -14.02 -2.00 5.82
N VAL A 3 -13.14 -2.98 6.06
CA VAL A 3 -11.74 -2.72 6.42
C VAL A 3 -10.85 -2.88 5.19
N ARG A 4 -9.89 -1.96 5.03
CA ARG A 4 -8.87 -2.01 3.98
C ARG A 4 -7.52 -2.35 4.57
N VAL A 5 -6.75 -3.12 3.81
CA VAL A 5 -5.35 -3.39 4.13
C VAL A 5 -4.51 -2.25 3.58
N TYR A 6 -3.68 -1.67 4.44
CA TYR A 6 -2.61 -0.76 4.04
C TYR A 6 -1.25 -1.36 4.42
N LYS A 7 -0.21 -0.98 3.67
CA LYS A 7 1.12 -1.61 3.72
C LYS A 7 2.22 -0.54 3.69
N GLY A 8 3.42 -0.94 4.08
CA GLY A 8 4.59 -0.07 4.15
C GLY A 8 4.79 0.49 5.55
N GLY A 9 5.36 1.68 5.62
CA GLY A 9 5.63 2.44 6.83
C GLY A 9 5.36 3.92 6.63
N SER A 10 4.94 4.57 7.70
CA SER A 10 4.77 6.01 7.79
C SER A 10 5.79 6.61 8.76
N TRP A 11 5.86 7.94 8.81
CA TRP A 11 6.74 8.65 9.72
C TRP A 11 6.43 8.38 11.20
N ASN A 12 5.20 7.97 11.51
CA ASN A 12 4.73 7.69 12.87
C ASN A 12 4.84 6.20 13.24
N ASP A 13 5.39 5.36 12.36
CA ASP A 13 5.49 3.92 12.60
C ASP A 13 6.78 3.54 13.34
N ARG A 14 6.64 2.63 14.32
CA ARG A 14 7.79 1.99 14.96
C ARG A 14 8.49 1.06 13.98
N ALA A 15 9.82 1.01 14.05
CA ALA A 15 10.67 0.20 13.16
C ALA A 15 10.27 -1.28 13.10
N TYR A 16 9.76 -1.84 14.21
CA TYR A 16 9.26 -3.21 14.29
C TYR A 16 8.16 -3.53 13.23
N TYR A 17 7.39 -2.54 12.81
CA TYR A 17 6.31 -2.73 11.85
C TYR A 17 6.75 -2.58 10.38
N LEU A 18 8.01 -2.18 10.14
CA LEU A 18 8.56 -1.89 8.81
C LEU A 18 9.09 -3.15 8.09
N VAL A 19 8.33 -4.23 8.12
CA VAL A 19 8.67 -5.47 7.40
C VAL A 19 7.63 -5.77 6.33
N ALA A 20 8.09 -6.31 5.19
CA ALA A 20 7.24 -6.57 4.01
C ALA A 20 6.03 -7.47 4.32
N GLY A 21 6.14 -8.35 5.31
CA GLY A 21 5.07 -9.25 5.74
C GLY A 21 3.93 -8.58 6.52
N THR A 22 4.19 -7.46 7.21
CA THR A 22 3.22 -6.85 8.14
C THR A 22 1.98 -6.33 7.42
N ARG A 23 0.80 -6.80 7.80
CA ARG A 23 -0.50 -6.34 7.26
C ARG A 23 -1.21 -5.53 8.32
N ARG A 24 -1.62 -4.30 7.98
CA ARG A 24 -2.36 -3.40 8.87
C ARG A 24 -3.69 -3.04 8.25
N PHE A 25 -4.64 -2.70 9.11
CA PHE A 25 -6.06 -2.66 8.79
C PHE A 25 -6.65 -1.36 9.30
N LEU A 26 -7.43 -0.67 8.46
CA LEU A 26 -8.18 0.53 8.85
C LEU A 26 -9.56 0.48 8.18
N ASP A 27 -10.57 1.01 8.86
CA ASP A 27 -11.89 1.18 8.23
C ASP A 27 -11.79 2.17 7.06
N GLN A 28 -12.45 1.84 5.95
CA GLN A 28 -12.37 2.62 4.71
C GLN A 28 -12.89 4.06 4.82
N ALA A 29 -13.71 4.37 5.83
CA ALA A 29 -14.25 5.72 6.03
C ALA A 29 -13.34 6.60 6.90
N LEU A 30 -12.27 6.05 7.45
CA LEU A 30 -11.32 6.80 8.30
C LEU A 30 -10.15 7.32 7.47
N ALA A 31 -9.74 8.55 7.78
CA ALA A 31 -8.55 9.17 7.23
C ALA A 31 -7.52 9.42 8.33
N THR A 32 -6.25 9.34 7.98
CA THR A 32 -5.13 9.69 8.87
C THR A 32 -4.11 10.50 8.09
N ASP A 33 -3.36 11.34 8.76
CA ASP A 33 -2.29 12.18 8.22
C ASP A 33 -1.05 11.38 7.77
N TYR A 34 -0.89 10.16 8.27
CA TYR A 34 0.26 9.30 7.98
C TYR A 34 -0.02 8.16 6.98
N ILE A 35 -1.26 8.05 6.45
CA ILE A 35 -1.63 7.08 5.42
C ILE A 35 -1.99 7.81 4.12
N GLY A 36 -1.33 7.43 3.02
CA GLY A 36 -1.57 7.97 1.68
C GLY A 36 -1.77 6.88 0.63
N PHE A 37 -1.69 7.26 -0.65
CA PHE A 37 -1.87 6.35 -1.78
C PHE A 37 -0.63 6.24 -2.66
N ARG A 38 -0.51 5.12 -3.37
CA ARG A 38 0.42 4.93 -4.49
C ARG A 38 -0.36 4.42 -5.68
N CYS A 39 -0.15 5.06 -6.83
CA CYS A 39 -0.79 4.63 -8.06
C CYS A 39 -0.19 3.30 -8.53
N ALA A 40 -1.06 2.38 -8.96
CA ALA A 40 -0.67 1.15 -9.62
C ALA A 40 -1.27 1.15 -11.03
N MET A 41 -0.52 0.64 -12.00
CA MET A 41 -0.97 0.52 -13.39
C MET A 41 -0.73 -0.91 -13.85
N THR A 42 -1.64 -1.41 -14.68
CA THR A 42 -1.36 -2.60 -15.49
C THR A 42 -0.34 -2.21 -16.56
N ARG A 43 0.59 -3.12 -16.87
CA ARG A 43 1.56 -2.90 -17.95
C ARG A 43 0.80 -2.76 -19.27
N VAL A 44 1.06 -1.68 -20.02
CA VAL A 44 0.53 -1.46 -21.36
C VAL A 44 1.64 -1.72 -22.38
N GLY A 45 1.43 -2.62 -23.33
CA GLY A 45 2.39 -3.03 -24.38
C GLY A 45 2.47 -4.54 -24.57
N SER A 46 3.13 -5.00 -25.65
CA SER A 46 3.31 -6.44 -25.91
C SER A 46 4.10 -7.13 -24.78
N PRO A 47 3.80 -8.41 -24.47
CA PRO A 47 4.52 -9.19 -23.46
C PRO A 47 6.02 -9.28 -23.75
N VAL A 48 6.37 -9.23 -25.05
CA VAL A 48 7.72 -9.29 -25.57
C VAL A 48 8.21 -7.85 -25.74
N GLY A 49 9.28 -7.48 -25.01
CA GLY A 49 10.02 -6.25 -25.33
C GLY A 49 10.47 -6.30 -26.78
N GLY A 50 10.43 -5.15 -27.47
CA GLY A 50 10.59 -5.03 -28.92
C GLY A 50 11.53 -6.07 -29.56
N GLN A 51 10.92 -6.94 -30.38
CA GLN A 51 11.48 -7.34 -31.66
C GLN A 51 10.96 -6.37 -32.72
#